data_AF-A0A1M4XTW9-F1
#
_entry.id   AF-A0A1M4XTW9-F1
#
_cell.length_a   1.000
_cell.length_b   1.000
_cell.length_c   1.000
_cell.angle_alpha   90.00
_cell.angle_beta   90.00
_cell.angle_gamma   90.00
#
_symmetry.space_group_name_H-M   'P 1'
#
loop_
_entity.id
_entity.type
_entity.pdbx_description
1 polymer ?
#
loop_
_entity_poly.entity_id
_entity_poly.type
_entity_poly.pdbx_seq_one_letter_code
_entity_poly.pdbx_strand_id
1 'polypeptide(L)'
;MGSGSVYSGIAGVFNLAIFLGVDSVLVGIGYLFLSIAFSLFLGALLVVLYRVSLDKQPGRIVYVFAGPARALAVVALALLVVNLRIELVSALPATTAVSVGAENYPDSSDKAGPDPVEKAASYKLRVSTPDGEETYLDLREKPALFFAAWCPHCPEALKDAAKLLPGKRPYLIVTYLREEGDIGKAKAKLAENGLTGEPYYLVQSPPEGVQGIPSLVWWDGGGVKHVEGAALIKKELGVPELLGYAEIPNPPDGGGENAALAALLINGKVVQPGEVFSFNRAVGPRTVSRGFVEGRSVVETVYGPKLVPDVGGGVCRASTALHLAVLNAGLEVVERHNHSMPVSYAEPGKDAAVAWPYWDFRFRNTAGKLLVIKTRSDYERLRVELWVQRK
;
A
#
# COMPACT_ATOMS: atom_id res chain seq x y z
N MET A 1 -50.31 3.05 -37.25
CA MET A 1 -49.04 3.05 -36.48
C MET A 1 -48.08 2.11 -37.19
N GLY A 2 -47.30 2.67 -38.11
CA GLY A 2 -46.49 1.92 -39.06
C GLY A 2 -45.00 2.15 -38.80
N SER A 3 -44.24 1.06 -38.83
CA SER A 3 -42.79 1.06 -39.00
C SER A 3 -42.50 0.17 -40.21
N GLY A 4 -41.76 0.70 -41.18
CA GLY A 4 -41.41 -0.03 -42.39
C GLY A 4 -40.87 0.85 -43.52
N SER A 5 -39.58 0.66 -43.80
CA SER A 5 -38.92 0.82 -45.12
C SER A 5 -38.76 2.22 -45.73
N VAL A 6 -37.50 2.66 -45.84
CA VAL A 6 -36.97 3.22 -47.10
C VAL A 6 -35.64 2.50 -47.41
N TYR A 7 -35.60 1.93 -48.61
CA TYR A 7 -34.52 1.13 -49.20
C TYR A 7 -33.45 2.00 -49.89
N SER A 8 -32.31 1.35 -50.16
CA SER A 8 -31.45 1.47 -51.34
C SER A 8 -30.19 2.34 -51.24
N GLY A 9 -29.07 1.64 -51.24
CA GLY A 9 -27.71 2.15 -51.37
C GLY A 9 -26.78 1.14 -50.72
N ILE A 10 -25.75 0.68 -51.42
CA ILE A 10 -24.68 -0.24 -50.92
C ILE A 10 -24.97 -1.76 -51.03
N ALA A 11 -26.02 -2.20 -51.73
CA ALA A 11 -26.13 -3.62 -52.18
C ALA A 11 -25.44 -3.89 -53.54
N GLY A 12 -24.77 -2.89 -54.13
CA GLY A 12 -24.24 -2.94 -55.51
C GLY A 12 -22.76 -3.35 -55.65
N VAL A 13 -21.99 -3.51 -54.57
CA VAL A 13 -20.53 -3.74 -54.68
C VAL A 13 -20.14 -5.20 -54.41
N PHE A 14 -21.00 -5.98 -53.74
CA PHE A 14 -20.70 -7.38 -53.42
C PHE A 14 -20.94 -8.37 -54.57
N ASN A 15 -21.65 -7.98 -55.64
CA ASN A 15 -21.95 -8.87 -56.77
C ASN A 15 -21.00 -8.73 -57.97
N LEU A 16 -19.98 -7.85 -57.93
CA LEU A 16 -19.00 -7.75 -59.02
C LEU A 16 -17.71 -8.55 -58.76
N ALA A 17 -17.43 -8.94 -57.51
CA ALA A 17 -16.21 -9.64 -57.13
C ALA A 17 -16.24 -11.17 -57.34
N ILE A 18 -17.42 -11.75 -57.63
CA ILE A 18 -17.57 -13.20 -57.84
C ILE A 18 -17.34 -13.60 -59.32
N PHE A 19 -17.22 -12.63 -60.24
CA PHE A 19 -17.07 -12.91 -61.68
C PHE A 19 -15.62 -12.85 -62.22
N LEU A 20 -14.62 -12.57 -61.39
CA LEU A 20 -13.22 -12.43 -61.83
C LEU A 20 -12.18 -13.24 -61.04
N GLY A 21 -12.59 -14.29 -60.31
CA GLY A 21 -11.66 -15.33 -59.84
C GLY A 21 -10.40 -14.84 -59.11
N VAL A 22 -10.52 -13.79 -58.28
CA VAL A 22 -9.41 -13.29 -57.47
C VAL A 22 -9.60 -13.77 -56.03
N ASP A 23 -8.61 -14.49 -55.50
CA ASP A 23 -8.62 -15.03 -54.14
C ASP A 23 -8.87 -13.94 -53.09
N SER A 24 -9.85 -14.18 -52.23
CA SER A 24 -10.33 -13.25 -51.19
C SER A 24 -9.25 -12.86 -50.16
N VAL A 25 -8.14 -13.60 -50.13
CA VAL A 25 -6.99 -13.37 -49.25
C VAL A 25 -6.09 -12.24 -49.78
N LEU A 26 -5.95 -12.10 -51.11
CA LEU A 26 -5.10 -11.07 -51.72
C LEU A 26 -5.72 -9.66 -51.64
N VAL A 27 -7.05 -9.56 -51.70
CA VAL A 27 -7.78 -8.28 -51.52
C VAL A 27 -7.67 -7.78 -50.08
N GLY A 28 -7.69 -8.69 -49.09
CA GLY A 28 -7.51 -8.36 -47.68
C GLY A 28 -6.09 -7.88 -47.34
N ILE A 29 -5.06 -8.50 -47.94
CA ILE A 29 -3.66 -8.09 -47.75
C ILE A 29 -3.39 -6.73 -48.41
N GLY A 30 -3.96 -6.48 -49.60
CA GLY A 30 -3.86 -5.16 -50.26
C GLY A 30 -4.44 -4.02 -49.44
N TYR A 31 -5.60 -4.23 -48.80
CA TYR A 31 -6.21 -3.24 -47.92
C TYR A 31 -5.42 -3.00 -46.62
N LEU A 32 -4.79 -4.04 -46.08
CA LEU A 32 -3.93 -3.92 -44.89
C LEU A 32 -2.66 -3.13 -45.20
N PHE A 33 -2.02 -3.36 -46.35
CA PHE A 33 -0.86 -2.59 -46.78
C PHE A 33 -1.20 -1.13 -47.12
N LEU A 34 -2.36 -0.87 -47.74
CA LEU A 34 -2.80 0.50 -48.02
C LEU A 34 -3.16 1.27 -46.74
N SER A 35 -3.75 0.60 -45.74
CA SER A 35 -4.06 1.18 -44.43
C SER A 35 -2.82 1.47 -43.59
N ILE A 36 -1.81 0.59 -43.62
CA ILE A 36 -0.53 0.79 -42.93
C ILE A 36 0.30 1.88 -43.62
N ALA A 37 0.33 1.90 -44.96
CA ALA A 37 1.01 2.96 -45.71
C ALA A 37 0.33 4.33 -45.52
N PHE A 38 -1.00 4.40 -45.48
CA PHE A 38 -1.73 5.64 -45.19
C PHE A 38 -1.54 6.11 -43.74
N SER A 39 -1.46 5.18 -42.78
CA SER A 39 -1.19 5.49 -41.37
C SER A 39 0.25 5.95 -41.12
N LEU A 40 1.23 5.39 -41.84
CA LEU A 40 2.62 5.83 -41.80
C LEU A 40 2.84 7.16 -42.53
N PHE A 41 2.10 7.42 -43.61
CA PHE A 41 2.16 8.69 -44.34
C PHE A 41 1.49 9.84 -43.57
N LEU A 42 0.39 9.57 -42.86
CA LEU A 42 -0.26 10.56 -41.98
C LEU A 42 0.51 10.75 -40.65
N GLY A 43 1.23 9.73 -40.18
CA GLY A 43 2.11 9.81 -39.01
C GLY A 43 3.40 10.63 -39.24
N ALA A 44 3.78 10.87 -40.49
CA ALA A 44 5.01 11.58 -40.84
C ALA A 44 4.83 13.09 -41.09
N LEU A 45 3.62 13.63 -41.07
CA LEU A 45 3.36 15.02 -41.49
C LEU A 45 2.61 15.87 -40.46
N LEU A 46 3.03 15.86 -39.19
CA LEU A 46 2.60 16.87 -38.21
C LEU A 46 3.72 17.13 -37.18
N VAL A 47 4.84 17.67 -37.64
CA VAL A 47 5.81 18.34 -36.77
C VAL A 47 5.32 19.77 -36.58
N VAL A 48 4.69 20.04 -35.44
CA VAL A 48 4.34 21.41 -35.06
C VAL A 48 5.51 22.01 -34.28
N LEU A 49 6.14 23.04 -34.84
CA LEU A 49 7.26 23.75 -34.23
C LEU A 49 6.73 24.94 -33.43
N TYR A 50 7.06 25.02 -32.14
CA TYR A 50 6.75 26.20 -31.31
C TYR A 50 8.04 26.79 -30.73
N ARG A 51 8.14 28.13 -30.71
CA ARG A 51 9.22 28.87 -30.05
C ARG A 51 8.75 29.26 -28.64
N VAL A 52 9.25 28.58 -27.61
CA VAL A 52 9.03 29.02 -26.22
C VAL A 52 10.21 29.89 -25.80
N SER A 53 9.97 31.18 -25.57
CA SER A 53 10.96 32.08 -24.98
C SER A 53 10.77 32.05 -23.46
N LEU A 54 11.61 31.28 -22.76
CA LEU A 54 11.69 31.34 -21.30
C LEU A 54 12.53 32.57 -20.93
N ASP A 55 11.94 33.48 -20.17
CA ASP A 55 12.40 34.86 -20.00
C ASP A 55 13.69 35.04 -19.17
N LYS A 56 14.54 34.02 -19.04
CA LYS A 56 15.79 34.13 -18.26
C LYS A 56 17.00 33.35 -18.78
N GLN A 57 17.11 33.00 -20.08
CA GLN A 57 18.41 32.81 -20.79
C GLN A 57 18.22 32.77 -22.33
N PRO A 58 18.73 33.73 -23.11
CA PRO A 58 18.60 33.70 -24.57
C PRO A 58 19.56 32.67 -25.18
N GLY A 59 19.03 31.66 -25.90
CA GLY A 59 19.83 30.86 -26.85
C GLY A 59 19.65 29.34 -26.86
N ARG A 60 18.84 28.74 -25.97
CA ARG A 60 18.69 27.27 -25.93
C ARG A 60 17.39 26.80 -26.59
N ILE A 61 17.50 26.12 -27.74
CA ILE A 61 16.40 25.43 -28.41
C ILE A 61 16.23 24.05 -27.77
N VAL A 62 15.03 23.70 -27.33
CA VAL A 62 14.71 22.36 -26.79
C VAL A 62 13.64 21.71 -27.67
N TYR A 63 13.95 20.51 -28.17
CA TYR A 63 13.03 19.69 -28.96
C TYR A 63 12.34 18.67 -28.03
N VAL A 64 11.01 18.57 -28.10
CA VAL A 64 10.25 17.58 -27.31
C VAL A 64 9.37 16.77 -28.27
N PHE A 65 9.53 15.44 -28.25
CA PHE A 65 8.67 14.52 -28.98
C PHE A 65 7.38 14.27 -28.19
N ALA A 66 6.22 14.57 -28.77
CA ALA A 66 4.92 14.23 -28.21
C ALA A 66 4.21 13.23 -29.13
N GLY A 67 3.77 12.09 -28.57
CA GLY A 67 3.02 11.08 -29.31
C GLY A 67 1.63 11.58 -29.79
N PRO A 68 1.00 10.86 -30.74
CA PRO A 68 -0.13 11.35 -31.54
C PRO A 68 -1.36 11.79 -30.73
N ALA A 69 -1.59 11.22 -29.55
CA ALA A 69 -2.69 11.62 -28.66
C ALA A 69 -2.55 13.04 -28.06
N ARG A 70 -1.31 13.56 -27.96
CA ARG A 70 -1.05 14.90 -27.39
C ARG A 70 -1.09 16.02 -28.44
N ALA A 71 -0.93 15.71 -29.73
CA ALA A 71 -0.99 16.70 -30.81
C ALA A 71 -2.43 17.24 -31.03
N LEU A 72 -3.44 16.37 -30.92
CA LEU A 72 -4.85 16.74 -31.05
C LEU A 72 -5.33 17.70 -29.94
N ALA A 73 -4.86 17.52 -28.70
CA ALA A 73 -5.20 18.40 -27.59
C ALA A 73 -4.63 19.82 -27.76
N VAL A 74 -3.43 19.93 -28.35
CA VAL A 74 -2.76 21.22 -28.58
C VAL A 74 -3.40 21.98 -29.74
N VAL A 75 -3.80 21.29 -30.81
CA VAL A 75 -4.53 21.91 -31.94
C VAL A 75 -5.93 22.37 -31.50
N ALA A 76 -6.63 21.58 -30.67
CA ALA A 76 -7.92 21.97 -30.11
C ALA A 76 -7.81 23.21 -29.19
N LEU A 77 -6.75 23.30 -28.38
CA LEU A 77 -6.51 24.45 -27.51
C LEU A 77 -6.10 25.72 -28.30
N ALA A 78 -5.31 25.57 -29.37
CA ALA A 78 -4.93 26.68 -30.23
C ALA A 78 -6.12 27.26 -31.00
N LEU A 79 -7.03 26.40 -31.50
CA LEU A 79 -8.27 26.85 -32.16
C LEU A 79 -9.24 27.53 -31.18
N LEU A 80 -9.26 27.11 -29.92
CA LEU A 80 -10.09 27.73 -28.87
C LEU A 80 -9.61 29.16 -28.54
N VAL A 81 -8.28 29.39 -28.48
CA VAL A 81 -7.69 30.69 -28.16
C VAL A 81 -7.84 31.70 -29.31
N VAL A 82 -7.86 31.23 -30.56
CA VAL A 82 -8.07 32.10 -31.74
C VAL A 82 -9.54 32.52 -31.89
N ASN A 83 -10.50 31.67 -31.52
CA ASN A 83 -11.93 31.98 -31.63
C ASN A 83 -12.50 32.87 -30.49
N LEU A 84 -11.76 33.04 -29.39
CA LEU A 84 -12.20 33.84 -28.22
C LEU A 84 -11.71 35.29 -28.23
N ARG A 85 -11.15 35.79 -29.35
CA ARG A 85 -10.67 37.19 -29.51
C ARG A 85 -11.48 38.01 -30.51
N ILE A 86 -12.80 37.88 -30.53
CA ILE A 86 -13.67 38.86 -31.20
C ILE A 86 -14.81 39.21 -30.23
N GLU A 87 -15.01 40.51 -30.06
CA GLU A 87 -16.05 41.21 -29.27
C GLU A 87 -15.72 41.57 -27.81
N LEU A 88 -14.95 42.66 -27.61
CA LEU A 88 -15.44 43.88 -26.93
C LEU A 88 -14.35 44.98 -26.98
N VAL A 89 -14.37 45.84 -28.01
CA VAL A 89 -13.65 47.12 -28.01
C VAL A 89 -14.55 48.20 -28.63
N SER A 90 -15.16 49.01 -27.77
CA SER A 90 -15.45 50.43 -28.00
C SER A 90 -15.76 50.99 -26.61
N ALA A 91 -14.90 51.77 -25.99
CA ALA A 91 -14.58 53.17 -26.26
C ALA A 91 -14.88 53.91 -24.94
N LEU A 92 -13.92 54.65 -24.40
CA LEU A 92 -14.09 55.93 -23.68
C LEU A 92 -12.71 56.46 -23.23
N PRO A 93 -12.52 57.80 -23.19
CA PRO A 93 -11.20 58.43 -23.25
C PRO A 93 -10.55 58.72 -21.89
N ALA A 94 -9.26 59.01 -21.96
CA ALA A 94 -8.41 59.43 -20.86
C ALA A 94 -8.91 60.70 -20.15
N THR A 95 -8.83 60.70 -18.81
CA THR A 95 -8.72 61.94 -18.01
C THR A 95 -7.79 61.72 -16.81
N THR A 96 -6.70 62.51 -16.85
CA THR A 96 -5.95 63.17 -15.78
C THR A 96 -6.13 62.72 -14.32
N ALA A 97 -5.00 62.34 -13.72
CA ALA A 97 -4.78 62.23 -12.28
C ALA A 97 -4.90 63.61 -11.59
N VAL A 98 -5.61 63.63 -10.45
CA VAL A 98 -5.60 64.71 -9.46
C VAL A 98 -5.29 64.10 -8.10
N SER A 99 -4.24 64.62 -7.46
CA SER A 99 -3.82 64.31 -6.09
C SER A 99 -4.67 65.06 -5.07
N VAL A 100 -5.21 64.36 -4.08
CA VAL A 100 -5.71 64.89 -2.80
C VAL A 100 -5.26 63.86 -1.76
N GLY A 101 -4.44 64.15 -0.77
CA GLY A 101 -4.61 65.21 0.24
C GLY A 101 -5.04 64.49 1.53
N ALA A 102 -4.13 64.41 2.49
CA ALA A 102 -4.28 63.66 3.74
C ALA A 102 -5.40 64.21 4.63
N GLU A 103 -6.17 63.32 5.24
CA GLU A 103 -7.01 63.65 6.41
C GLU A 103 -6.83 62.61 7.53
N ASN A 104 -6.60 63.15 8.72
CA ASN A 104 -6.36 62.48 9.99
C ASN A 104 -7.62 61.77 10.52
N TYR A 105 -7.43 60.62 11.17
CA TYR A 105 -8.38 60.10 12.16
C TYR A 105 -7.63 59.68 13.45
N PRO A 106 -8.24 59.85 14.63
CA PRO A 106 -7.53 59.93 15.90
C PRO A 106 -7.25 58.58 16.54
N ASP A 107 -6.23 58.63 17.39
CA ASP A 107 -5.82 57.67 18.41
C ASP A 107 -7.01 57.19 19.28
N SER A 108 -7.12 55.87 19.44
CA SER A 108 -7.91 55.23 20.49
C SER A 108 -7.17 53.99 20.97
N SER A 109 -6.25 54.21 21.90
CA SER A 109 -5.84 53.23 22.90
C SER A 109 -7.08 52.77 23.68
N ASP A 110 -7.49 51.52 23.48
CA ASP A 110 -8.00 50.60 24.51
C ASP A 110 -8.67 49.38 23.87
N LYS A 111 -7.89 48.31 23.68
CA LYS A 111 -8.42 46.94 23.73
C LYS A 111 -7.40 46.06 24.45
N ALA A 112 -7.79 45.61 25.64
CA ALA A 112 -7.14 44.56 26.38
C ALA A 112 -6.83 43.38 25.44
N GLY A 113 -5.55 43.05 25.31
CA GLY A 113 -5.13 41.81 24.65
C GLY A 113 -5.58 40.61 25.47
N PRO A 114 -5.83 39.44 24.84
CA PRO A 114 -6.14 38.23 25.59
C PRO A 114 -4.97 37.89 26.53
N ASP A 115 -5.31 37.51 27.76
CA ASP A 115 -4.39 37.04 28.80
C ASP A 115 -3.36 36.05 28.22
N PRO A 116 -2.10 36.07 28.70
CA PRO A 116 -1.08 35.16 28.21
C PRO A 116 -1.52 33.73 28.50
N VAL A 117 -1.85 33.00 27.42
CA VAL A 117 -2.16 31.58 27.43
C VAL A 117 -1.09 30.88 28.27
N GLU A 118 -1.52 30.38 29.43
CA GLU A 118 -0.75 29.57 30.35
C GLU A 118 0.06 28.57 29.51
N LYS A 119 1.40 28.68 29.58
CA LYS A 119 2.33 27.96 28.72
C LYS A 119 1.98 26.48 28.80
N ALA A 120 1.25 25.97 27.80
CA ALA A 120 0.68 24.64 27.85
C ALA A 120 1.79 23.66 28.20
N ALA A 121 1.54 22.80 29.19
CA ALA A 121 2.54 21.85 29.66
C ALA A 121 3.14 21.13 28.45
N SER A 122 4.46 20.92 28.43
CA SER A 122 5.21 20.50 27.22
C SER A 122 4.71 19.22 26.54
N TYR A 123 3.93 18.39 27.24
CA TYR A 123 3.31 17.17 26.71
C TYR A 123 1.93 17.40 26.07
N LYS A 124 1.28 18.55 26.27
CA LYS A 124 0.03 18.92 25.62
C LYS A 124 0.32 19.68 24.34
N LEU A 125 -0.10 19.12 23.21
CA LEU A 125 0.03 19.76 21.91
C LEU A 125 -1.26 20.48 21.56
N ARG A 126 -1.20 21.79 21.40
CA ARG A 126 -2.32 22.58 20.88
C ARG A 126 -2.46 22.35 19.37
N VAL A 127 -3.66 21.99 18.92
CA VAL A 127 -3.98 21.69 17.53
C VAL A 127 -5.39 22.18 17.19
N SER A 128 -5.74 22.20 15.90
CA SER A 128 -7.13 22.37 15.46
C SER A 128 -7.66 21.14 14.71
N THR A 129 -8.97 20.95 14.75
CA THR A 129 -9.67 20.00 13.88
C THR A 129 -9.78 20.56 12.46
N PRO A 130 -10.06 19.74 11.44
CA PRO A 130 -10.31 20.22 10.08
C PRO A 130 -11.47 21.23 9.97
N ASP A 131 -12.39 21.22 10.93
CA ASP A 131 -13.53 22.13 11.02
C ASP A 131 -13.19 23.46 11.74
N GLY A 132 -11.94 23.62 12.20
CA GLY A 132 -11.43 24.84 12.82
C GLY A 132 -11.59 24.90 14.35
N GLU A 133 -12.03 23.82 15.01
CA GLU A 133 -12.13 23.78 16.47
C GLU A 133 -10.75 23.55 17.10
N GLU A 134 -10.36 24.41 18.04
CA GLU A 134 -9.11 24.29 18.79
C GLU A 134 -9.22 23.25 19.91
N THR A 135 -8.22 22.39 20.05
CA THR A 135 -8.15 21.36 21.08
C THR A 135 -6.71 21.03 21.49
N TYR A 136 -6.54 20.14 22.46
CA TYR A 136 -5.25 19.69 22.95
C TYR A 136 -5.12 18.17 22.85
N LEU A 137 -3.99 17.70 22.34
CA LEU A 137 -3.61 16.29 22.33
C LEU A 137 -2.61 16.02 23.44
N ASP A 138 -2.73 14.90 24.13
CA ASP A 138 -1.83 14.51 25.22
C ASP A 138 -0.79 13.48 24.72
N LEU A 139 0.46 13.90 24.58
CA LEU A 139 1.55 13.04 24.11
C LEU A 139 1.90 11.90 25.09
N ARG A 140 1.33 11.89 26.30
CA ARG A 140 1.43 10.78 27.25
C ARG A 140 0.50 9.63 26.90
N GLU A 141 -0.58 9.89 26.18
CA GLU A 141 -1.53 8.85 25.75
C GLU A 141 -0.98 8.07 24.55
N LYS A 142 -0.49 8.79 23.54
CA LYS A 142 0.12 8.21 22.34
C LYS A 142 0.96 9.25 21.57
N PRO A 143 1.94 8.80 20.77
CA PRO A 143 2.77 9.69 19.96
C PRO A 143 1.96 10.42 18.88
N ALA A 144 2.54 11.49 18.34
CA ALA A 144 2.02 12.29 17.24
C ALA A 144 2.91 12.19 15.99
N LEU A 145 2.33 11.82 14.86
CA LEU A 145 2.98 11.72 13.56
C LEU A 145 2.64 12.96 12.71
N PHE A 146 3.64 13.78 12.45
CA PHE A 146 3.54 14.99 11.66
C PHE A 146 3.85 14.71 10.19
N PHE A 147 3.04 15.25 9.29
CA PHE A 147 3.23 15.16 7.85
C PHE A 147 2.64 16.40 7.14
N ALA A 148 2.97 16.59 5.86
CA ALA A 148 2.37 17.63 5.03
C ALA A 148 1.75 17.04 3.75
N ALA A 149 0.76 17.73 3.19
CA ALA A 149 0.10 17.33 1.95
C ALA A 149 1.07 17.21 0.75
N TRP A 150 2.04 18.12 0.66
CA TRP A 150 3.03 18.17 -0.42
C TRP A 150 4.25 17.26 -0.18
N CYS A 151 4.36 16.63 0.99
CA CYS A 151 5.52 15.84 1.38
C CYS A 151 5.59 14.50 0.59
N PRO A 152 6.68 14.26 -0.18
CA PRO A 152 6.83 13.06 -0.98
C PRO A 152 7.23 11.81 -0.17
N HIS A 153 7.90 11.99 0.98
CA HIS A 153 8.38 10.88 1.83
C HIS A 153 7.40 10.50 2.95
N CYS A 154 6.36 11.30 3.18
CA CYS A 154 5.35 11.03 4.19
C CYS A 154 4.48 9.79 3.94
N PRO A 155 4.18 9.36 2.69
CA PRO A 155 3.43 8.12 2.43
C PRO A 155 4.03 6.87 3.09
N GLU A 156 5.36 6.76 3.19
CA GLU A 156 6.01 5.62 3.83
C GLU A 156 5.64 5.52 5.32
N ALA A 157 5.79 6.62 6.06
CA ALA A 157 5.44 6.69 7.48
C ALA A 157 3.92 6.49 7.71
N LEU A 158 3.07 7.01 6.83
CA LEU A 158 1.62 6.84 6.91
C LEU A 158 1.20 5.37 6.69
N LYS A 159 1.78 4.68 5.69
CA LYS A 159 1.54 3.25 5.46
C LYS A 159 2.00 2.41 6.64
N ASP A 160 3.10 2.78 7.28
CA ASP A 160 3.59 2.12 8.48
C ASP A 160 2.67 2.33 9.69
N ALA A 161 2.15 3.54 9.89
CA ALA A 161 1.12 3.81 10.88
C ALA A 161 -0.17 3.01 10.60
N ALA A 162 -0.58 2.87 9.33
CA ALA A 162 -1.79 2.13 8.95
C ALA A 162 -1.73 0.64 9.29
N LYS A 163 -0.53 0.04 9.35
CA LYS A 163 -0.31 -1.35 9.77
C LYS A 163 -0.58 -1.59 11.25
N LEU A 164 -0.61 -0.53 12.07
CA LEU A 164 -0.96 -0.61 13.48
C LEU A 164 -2.48 -0.77 13.65
N LEU A 165 -2.88 -1.45 14.72
CA LEU A 165 -4.27 -1.49 15.16
C LEU A 165 -4.79 -0.06 15.40
N PRO A 166 -6.06 0.27 15.10
CA PRO A 166 -6.59 1.63 15.26
C PRO A 166 -6.27 2.30 16.60
N GLY A 167 -6.45 1.59 17.72
CA GLY A 167 -6.13 2.10 19.07
C GLY A 167 -4.64 2.27 19.37
N LYS A 168 -3.73 1.80 18.51
CA LYS A 168 -2.27 1.93 18.63
C LYS A 168 -1.68 2.93 17.63
N ARG A 169 -2.48 3.50 16.73
CA ARG A 169 -2.03 4.49 15.74
C ARG A 169 -1.69 5.82 16.43
N PRO A 170 -0.61 6.50 16.03
CA PRO A 170 -0.29 7.84 16.54
C PRO A 170 -1.42 8.83 16.21
N TYR A 171 -1.45 9.98 16.87
CA TYR A 171 -2.20 11.12 16.35
C TYR A 171 -1.65 11.50 14.98
N LEU A 172 -2.51 11.77 14.01
CA LEU A 172 -2.11 12.19 12.66
C LEU A 172 -2.21 13.71 12.60
N ILE A 173 -1.08 14.38 12.35
CA ILE A 173 -1.01 15.85 12.40
C ILE A 173 -0.51 16.38 11.06
N VAL A 174 -1.34 17.19 10.41
CA VAL A 174 -0.99 17.92 9.21
C VAL A 174 -0.33 19.23 9.63
N THR A 175 0.86 19.49 9.08
CA THR A 175 1.66 20.68 9.36
C THR A 175 2.12 21.35 8.06
N TYR A 176 2.64 22.58 8.15
CA TYR A 176 3.10 23.38 7.02
C TYR A 176 2.00 23.58 5.97
N LEU A 177 0.81 23.96 6.43
CA LEU A 177 -0.32 24.33 5.59
C LEU A 177 0.03 25.62 4.83
N ARG A 178 0.02 25.57 3.50
CA ARG A 178 0.38 26.70 2.62
C ARG A 178 -0.84 27.39 2.03
N GLU A 179 -1.89 26.62 1.78
CA GLU A 179 -3.13 27.08 1.17
C GLU A 179 -4.32 26.29 1.73
N GLU A 180 -5.54 26.83 1.64
CA GLU A 180 -6.76 26.16 2.12
C GLU A 180 -6.96 24.76 1.51
N GLY A 181 -6.55 24.58 0.24
CA GLY A 181 -6.62 23.30 -0.46
C GLY A 181 -5.75 22.19 0.14
N ASP A 182 -4.77 22.50 1.00
CA ASP A 182 -3.89 21.50 1.60
C ASP A 182 -4.64 20.57 2.56
N ILE A 183 -5.72 21.01 3.19
CA ILE A 183 -6.52 20.17 4.09
C ILE A 183 -7.17 19.03 3.29
N GLY A 184 -7.76 19.34 2.13
CA GLY A 184 -8.34 18.34 1.23
C GLY A 184 -7.29 17.37 0.68
N LYS A 185 -6.13 17.88 0.27
CA LYS A 185 -4.99 17.06 -0.21
C LYS A 185 -4.44 16.15 0.90
N ALA A 186 -4.36 16.63 2.14
CA ALA A 186 -3.93 15.83 3.28
C ALA A 186 -4.92 14.70 3.57
N LYS A 187 -6.23 14.98 3.54
CA LYS A 187 -7.28 13.96 3.70
C LYS A 187 -7.20 12.88 2.61
N ALA A 188 -7.02 13.28 1.35
CA ALA A 188 -6.82 12.35 0.24
C ALA A 188 -5.56 11.47 0.47
N LYS A 189 -4.44 12.10 0.86
CA LYS A 189 -3.20 11.37 1.18
C LYS A 189 -3.41 10.36 2.31
N LEU A 190 -4.16 10.67 3.37
CA LEU A 190 -4.48 9.71 4.42
C LEU A 190 -5.26 8.50 3.86
N ALA A 191 -6.29 8.75 3.06
CA ALA A 191 -7.11 7.69 2.46
C ALA A 191 -6.28 6.77 1.54
N GLU A 192 -5.46 7.35 0.65
CA GLU A 192 -4.56 6.61 -0.25
C GLU A 192 -3.54 5.72 0.48
N ASN A 193 -3.23 6.04 1.74
CA ASN A 193 -2.27 5.31 2.56
C ASN A 193 -2.94 4.41 3.63
N GLY A 194 -4.24 4.12 3.49
CA GLY A 194 -4.95 3.15 4.33
C GLY A 194 -5.44 3.71 5.67
N LEU A 195 -5.52 5.03 5.80
CA LEU A 195 -5.99 5.77 6.98
C LEU A 195 -7.33 6.47 6.71
N THR A 196 -8.17 5.88 5.86
CA THR A 196 -9.50 6.43 5.55
C THR A 196 -10.36 6.52 6.81
N GLY A 197 -10.90 7.70 7.09
CA GLY A 197 -11.77 7.94 8.24
C GLY A 197 -11.05 8.10 9.57
N GLU A 198 -9.71 8.03 9.59
CA GLU A 198 -8.95 8.31 10.81
C GLU A 198 -9.01 9.80 11.19
N PRO A 199 -9.21 10.13 12.48
CA PRO A 199 -9.09 11.49 12.96
C PRO A 199 -7.70 12.06 12.69
N TYR A 200 -7.65 13.28 12.19
CA TYR A 200 -6.42 14.03 11.99
C TYR A 200 -6.60 15.47 12.45
N TYR A 201 -5.48 16.10 12.76
CA TYR A 201 -5.42 17.42 13.37
C TYR A 201 -4.47 18.32 12.57
N LEU A 202 -4.59 19.61 12.79
CA LEU A 202 -3.87 20.63 12.05
C LEU A 202 -3.00 21.45 13.01
N VAL A 203 -1.81 21.81 12.54
CA VAL A 203 -0.95 22.81 13.19
C VAL A 203 -0.21 23.59 12.10
N GLN A 204 0.14 24.85 12.36
CA GLN A 204 0.93 25.62 11.39
C GLN A 204 2.38 25.15 11.32
N SER A 205 2.97 24.80 12.46
CA SER A 205 4.36 24.36 12.56
C SER A 205 4.52 23.30 13.64
N PRO A 206 5.46 22.35 13.48
CA PRO A 206 5.77 21.37 14.52
C PRO A 206 6.31 22.02 15.81
N PRO A 207 6.39 21.27 16.93
CA PRO A 207 7.04 21.72 18.15
C PRO A 207 8.50 22.16 17.92
N GLU A 208 8.99 23.04 18.79
CA GLU A 208 10.37 23.52 18.74
C GLU A 208 11.38 22.35 18.74
N GLY A 209 12.37 22.43 17.86
CA GLY A 209 13.38 21.39 17.67
C GLY A 209 13.03 20.32 16.63
N VAL A 210 11.80 20.27 16.11
CA VAL A 210 11.42 19.42 14.97
C VAL A 210 11.54 20.22 13.67
N GLN A 211 12.45 19.81 12.78
CA GLN A 211 12.79 20.54 11.56
C GLN A 211 12.28 19.85 10.29
N GLY A 212 12.16 18.52 10.32
CA GLY A 212 11.80 17.68 9.19
C GLY A 212 10.41 17.05 9.28
N ILE A 213 9.91 16.64 8.11
CA ILE A 213 8.72 15.80 7.96
C ILE A 213 9.00 14.65 6.97
N PRO A 214 8.45 13.44 7.19
CA PRO A 214 7.62 13.08 8.34
C PRO A 214 8.44 13.04 9.63
N SER A 215 7.79 13.34 10.76
CA SER A 215 8.40 13.28 12.09
C SER A 215 7.42 12.69 13.10
N LEU A 216 7.95 11.88 14.03
CA LEU A 216 7.19 11.29 15.13
C LEU A 216 7.64 11.94 16.42
N VAL A 217 6.69 12.43 17.21
CA VAL A 217 6.93 13.14 18.48
C VAL A 217 6.20 12.42 19.61
N TRP A 218 6.84 12.26 20.76
CA TRP A 218 6.24 11.57 21.91
C TRP A 218 6.77 12.09 23.24
N TRP A 219 6.10 11.73 24.33
CA TRP A 219 6.55 11.99 25.70
C TRP A 219 7.20 10.74 26.30
N ASP A 220 8.40 10.86 26.86
CA ASP A 220 9.13 9.74 27.47
C ASP A 220 9.09 9.71 29.01
N GLY A 221 8.41 10.67 29.63
CA GLY A 221 8.38 10.86 31.10
C GLY A 221 9.26 12.01 31.58
N GLY A 222 10.33 12.35 30.86
CA GLY A 222 11.26 13.44 31.20
C GLY A 222 11.22 14.61 30.21
N GLY A 223 10.68 14.41 29.01
CA GLY A 223 10.53 15.47 28.02
C GLY A 223 9.87 15.01 26.72
N VAL A 224 9.73 15.96 25.80
CA VAL A 224 9.33 15.67 24.42
C VAL A 224 10.54 15.12 23.67
N LYS A 225 10.34 13.99 22.99
CA LYS A 225 11.31 13.35 22.11
C LYS A 225 10.75 13.34 20.68
N HIS A 226 11.65 13.26 19.70
CA HIS A 226 11.25 13.13 18.32
C HIS A 226 12.27 12.31 17.50
N VAL A 227 11.79 11.79 16.38
CA VAL A 227 12.61 11.26 15.27
C VAL A 227 12.06 11.74 13.94
N GLU A 228 12.94 11.89 12.97
CA GLU A 228 12.58 12.34 11.61
C GLU A 228 12.91 11.26 10.58
N GLY A 229 12.08 11.15 9.55
CA GLY A 229 12.26 10.19 8.46
C GLY A 229 11.59 8.84 8.71
N ALA A 230 11.01 8.28 7.65
CA ALA A 230 10.13 7.11 7.72
C ALA A 230 10.79 5.87 8.37
N ALA A 231 12.08 5.63 8.11
CA ALA A 231 12.79 4.47 8.66
C ALA A 231 12.89 4.49 10.20
N LEU A 232 13.21 5.65 10.79
CA LEU A 232 13.26 5.81 12.24
C LEU A 232 11.86 5.78 12.84
N ILE A 233 10.89 6.42 12.19
CA ILE A 233 9.48 6.40 12.61
C ILE A 233 8.95 4.97 12.67
N LYS A 234 9.20 4.15 11.65
CA LYS A 234 8.81 2.74 11.62
C LYS A 234 9.35 1.97 12.84
N LYS A 235 10.61 2.21 13.18
CA LYS A 235 11.29 1.57 14.32
C LYS A 235 10.67 1.99 15.66
N GLU A 236 10.35 3.26 15.82
CA GLU A 236 9.76 3.80 17.06
C GLU A 236 8.27 3.45 17.20
N LEU A 237 7.51 3.42 16.11
CA LEU A 237 6.12 2.96 16.09
C LEU A 237 5.97 1.47 16.42
N GLY A 238 7.07 0.70 16.45
CA GLY A 238 7.03 -0.73 16.76
C GLY A 238 6.21 -1.53 15.75
N VAL A 239 6.20 -1.10 14.48
CA VAL A 239 5.41 -1.72 13.41
C VAL A 239 5.74 -3.20 13.31
N PRO A 240 4.72 -4.10 13.26
CA PRO A 240 4.96 -5.52 13.09
C PRO A 240 5.80 -5.80 11.83
N GLU A 241 6.83 -6.59 12.00
CA GLU A 241 7.79 -6.93 10.96
C GLU A 241 7.70 -8.42 10.66
N LEU A 242 7.55 -8.78 9.40
CA LEU A 242 7.59 -10.17 8.96
C LEU A 242 9.05 -10.64 8.99
N LEU A 243 9.36 -11.55 9.91
CA LEU A 243 10.72 -12.08 10.07
C LEU A 243 11.01 -13.23 9.10
N GLY A 244 10.01 -14.07 8.84
CA GLY A 244 10.11 -15.15 7.86
C GLY A 244 8.75 -15.75 7.57
N TYR A 245 8.63 -16.38 6.41
CA TYR A 245 7.44 -17.13 6.04
C TYR A 245 7.82 -18.35 5.20
N ALA A 246 6.89 -19.30 5.12
CA ALA A 246 6.92 -20.37 4.15
C ALA A 246 5.51 -20.71 3.69
N GLU A 247 5.43 -21.27 2.49
CA GLU A 247 4.20 -21.72 1.88
C GLU A 247 4.47 -23.06 1.21
N ILE A 248 3.63 -24.05 1.48
CA ILE A 248 3.76 -25.40 0.94
C ILE A 248 2.42 -25.86 0.35
N PRO A 249 2.41 -26.84 -0.57
CA PRO A 249 1.18 -27.46 -1.04
C PRO A 249 0.39 -28.11 0.10
N ASN A 250 -0.93 -27.93 0.08
CA ASN A 250 -1.86 -28.53 1.03
C ASN A 250 -3.10 -29.04 0.27
N PRO A 251 -3.08 -30.27 -0.28
CA PRO A 251 -4.19 -30.78 -1.08
C PRO A 251 -5.49 -30.95 -0.27
N PRO A 252 -6.68 -30.93 -0.92
CA PRO A 252 -7.98 -31.10 -0.27
C PRO A 252 -8.26 -32.58 0.05
N ASP A 253 -7.37 -33.20 0.83
CA ASP A 253 -7.52 -34.54 1.36
C ASP A 253 -7.60 -34.51 2.90
N GLY A 254 -7.90 -35.65 3.54
CA GLY A 254 -7.93 -35.73 5.00
C GLY A 254 -6.61 -35.31 5.67
N GLY A 255 -5.47 -35.50 4.98
CA GLY A 255 -4.19 -34.97 5.44
C GLY A 255 -4.11 -33.45 5.41
N GLY A 256 -4.74 -32.81 4.44
CA GLY A 256 -4.77 -31.36 4.29
C GLY A 256 -5.74 -30.70 5.25
N GLU A 257 -6.87 -31.35 5.54
CA GLU A 257 -7.78 -30.97 6.63
C GLU A 257 -7.07 -31.02 7.98
N ASN A 258 -6.36 -32.11 8.26
CA ASN A 258 -5.56 -32.27 9.47
C ASN A 258 -4.45 -31.22 9.59
N ALA A 259 -3.75 -30.92 8.49
CA ALA A 259 -2.73 -29.88 8.45
C ALA A 259 -3.33 -28.48 8.68
N ALA A 260 -4.47 -28.17 8.06
CA ALA A 260 -5.17 -26.90 8.25
C ALA A 260 -5.66 -26.73 9.69
N LEU A 261 -6.19 -27.80 10.32
CA LEU A 261 -6.58 -27.79 11.72
C LEU A 261 -5.37 -27.57 12.64
N ALA A 262 -4.25 -28.26 12.41
CA ALA A 262 -3.04 -28.06 13.18
C ALA A 262 -2.49 -26.63 13.03
N ALA A 263 -2.54 -26.07 11.81
CA ALA A 263 -2.17 -24.69 11.55
C ALA A 263 -3.07 -23.71 12.31
N LEU A 264 -4.39 -23.93 12.30
CA LEU A 264 -5.36 -23.13 13.06
C LEU A 264 -5.04 -23.14 14.56
N LEU A 265 -4.65 -24.29 15.12
CA LEU A 265 -4.31 -24.43 16.55
C LEU A 265 -3.03 -23.67 16.97
N ILE A 266 -2.09 -23.45 16.04
CA ILE A 266 -0.89 -22.64 16.27
C ILE A 266 -1.05 -21.18 15.85
N ASN A 267 -2.13 -20.83 15.15
CA ASN A 267 -2.41 -19.47 14.70
C ASN A 267 -2.59 -18.51 15.87
N GLY A 268 -1.96 -17.35 15.81
CA GLY A 268 -1.99 -16.33 16.86
C GLY A 268 -1.17 -16.67 18.10
N LYS A 269 -0.44 -17.80 18.13
CA LYS A 269 0.44 -18.12 19.26
C LYS A 269 1.55 -17.08 19.36
N VAL A 270 1.75 -16.62 20.60
CA VAL A 270 2.80 -15.67 20.97
C VAL A 270 3.97 -16.45 21.58
N VAL A 271 5.19 -16.16 21.15
CA VAL A 271 6.43 -16.73 21.68
C VAL A 271 7.29 -15.57 22.19
N GLN A 272 7.53 -15.52 23.50
CA GLN A 272 8.32 -14.46 24.14
C GLN A 272 9.80 -14.55 23.72
N PRO A 273 10.58 -13.45 23.80
CA PRO A 273 12.03 -13.51 23.59
C PRO A 273 12.69 -14.60 24.45
N GLY A 274 13.47 -15.48 23.84
CA GLY A 274 14.16 -16.59 24.49
C GLY A 274 13.31 -17.85 24.77
N GLU A 275 11.99 -17.76 24.62
CA GLU A 275 11.07 -18.89 24.83
C GLU A 275 11.24 -19.96 23.74
N VAL A 276 11.08 -21.23 24.12
CA VAL A 276 11.04 -22.36 23.19
C VAL A 276 9.59 -22.74 22.91
N PHE A 277 9.17 -22.54 21.66
CA PHE A 277 7.89 -23.05 21.17
C PHE A 277 7.96 -24.57 20.94
N SER A 278 6.84 -25.26 21.16
CA SER A 278 6.69 -26.70 20.93
C SER A 278 5.41 -26.95 20.16
N PHE A 279 5.55 -27.52 18.96
CA PHE A 279 4.43 -27.79 18.07
C PHE A 279 3.43 -28.76 18.70
N ASN A 280 3.93 -29.85 19.28
CA ASN A 280 3.09 -30.84 19.95
C ASN A 280 2.35 -30.25 21.14
N ARG A 281 3.00 -29.42 21.96
CA ARG A 281 2.32 -28.76 23.09
C ARG A 281 1.20 -27.82 22.62
N ALA A 282 1.39 -27.15 21.48
CA ALA A 282 0.39 -26.24 20.93
C ALA A 282 -0.78 -26.98 20.27
N VAL A 283 -0.52 -28.07 19.54
CA VAL A 283 -1.54 -28.83 18.78
C VAL A 283 -2.25 -29.88 19.66
N GLY A 284 -1.52 -30.56 20.54
CA GLY A 284 -2.02 -31.62 21.41
C GLY A 284 -2.28 -32.96 20.70
N PRO A 285 -3.01 -33.90 21.33
CA PRO A 285 -3.35 -35.19 20.74
C PRO A 285 -4.16 -35.06 19.44
N ARG A 286 -3.90 -35.96 18.49
CA ARG A 286 -4.62 -36.02 17.20
C ARG A 286 -5.73 -37.04 17.30
N THR A 287 -6.92 -36.62 17.73
CA THR A 287 -8.07 -37.52 17.94
C THR A 287 -9.28 -37.06 17.15
N VAL A 288 -10.17 -38.00 16.81
CA VAL A 288 -11.44 -37.71 16.13
C VAL A 288 -12.29 -36.71 16.94
N SER A 289 -12.32 -36.86 18.27
CA SER A 289 -13.02 -35.94 19.17
C SER A 289 -12.49 -34.49 19.15
N ARG A 290 -11.25 -34.29 18.70
CA ARG A 290 -10.63 -32.97 18.52
C ARG A 290 -10.74 -32.46 17.08
N GLY A 291 -11.49 -33.16 16.21
CA GLY A 291 -11.72 -32.79 14.83
C GLY A 291 -10.69 -33.33 13.83
N PHE A 292 -9.74 -34.15 14.26
CA PHE A 292 -8.81 -34.80 13.33
C PHE A 292 -9.49 -35.95 12.59
N VAL A 293 -9.22 -36.05 11.30
CA VAL A 293 -9.78 -37.07 10.41
C VAL A 293 -8.72 -38.10 10.02
N GLU A 294 -9.13 -39.18 9.36
CA GLU A 294 -8.19 -40.14 8.79
C GLU A 294 -7.38 -39.49 7.66
N GLY A 295 -6.06 -39.60 7.76
CA GLY A 295 -5.10 -39.20 6.73
C GLY A 295 -4.06 -40.29 6.51
N ARG A 296 -2.88 -39.92 6.02
CA ARG A 296 -1.75 -40.86 5.86
C ARG A 296 -0.58 -40.46 6.75
N SER A 297 -0.09 -41.42 7.55
CA SER A 297 1.11 -41.31 8.36
C SER A 297 2.20 -42.23 7.80
N VAL A 298 3.47 -41.82 7.92
CA VAL A 298 4.61 -42.67 7.60
C VAL A 298 4.93 -43.53 8.82
N VAL A 299 5.00 -44.85 8.65
CA VAL A 299 5.43 -45.79 9.67
C VAL A 299 6.60 -46.63 9.16
N GLU A 300 7.55 -46.94 10.04
CA GLU A 300 8.66 -47.83 9.73
C GLU A 300 8.19 -49.30 9.83
N THR A 301 8.57 -50.13 8.86
CA THR A 301 8.26 -51.56 8.86
C THR A 301 9.50 -52.38 8.54
N VAL A 302 9.46 -53.70 8.75
CA VAL A 302 10.55 -54.61 8.37
C VAL A 302 10.86 -54.60 6.87
N TYR A 303 9.97 -54.04 6.05
CA TYR A 303 10.13 -53.88 4.60
C TYR A 303 10.40 -52.42 4.19
N GLY A 304 10.75 -51.55 5.15
CA GLY A 304 10.96 -50.12 4.96
C GLY A 304 9.74 -49.25 5.28
N PRO A 305 9.82 -47.93 5.04
CA PRO A 305 8.77 -46.97 5.38
C PRO A 305 7.53 -47.15 4.51
N LYS A 306 6.35 -47.06 5.13
CA LYS A 306 5.05 -47.17 4.44
C LYS A 306 4.09 -46.08 4.88
N LEU A 307 3.23 -45.67 3.96
CA LEU A 307 2.09 -44.80 4.25
C LEU A 307 0.89 -45.64 4.70
N VAL A 308 0.44 -45.45 5.93
CA VAL A 308 -0.72 -46.13 6.51
C VAL A 308 -1.82 -45.13 6.87
N PRO A 309 -3.10 -45.54 6.81
CA PRO A 309 -4.19 -44.75 7.36
C PRO A 309 -3.99 -44.50 8.85
N ASP A 310 -4.16 -43.24 9.28
CA ASP A 310 -4.00 -42.85 10.68
C ASP A 310 -4.76 -41.56 10.98
N VAL A 311 -5.32 -41.44 12.18
CA VAL A 311 -6.05 -40.24 12.60
C VAL A 311 -5.04 -39.12 12.86
N GLY A 312 -5.20 -38.00 12.16
CA GLY A 312 -4.21 -36.91 12.18
C GLY A 312 -3.02 -37.15 11.25
N GLY A 313 -3.04 -38.19 10.42
CA GLY A 313 -2.08 -38.32 9.33
C GLY A 313 -2.10 -37.06 8.45
N GLY A 314 -0.93 -36.57 8.03
CA GLY A 314 -0.78 -35.32 7.28
C GLY A 314 -0.46 -34.07 8.12
N VAL A 315 -0.60 -34.11 9.45
CA VAL A 315 -0.24 -32.97 10.34
C VAL A 315 1.21 -32.50 10.15
N CYS A 316 2.12 -33.37 9.72
CA CYS A 316 3.52 -33.03 9.45
C CYS A 316 3.70 -31.93 8.39
N ARG A 317 2.70 -31.67 7.53
CA ARG A 317 2.71 -30.52 6.61
C ARG A 317 2.75 -29.21 7.39
N ALA A 318 1.94 -29.07 8.44
CA ALA A 318 1.91 -27.86 9.26
C ALA A 318 3.20 -27.64 10.06
N SER A 319 3.78 -28.69 10.65
CA SER A 319 5.09 -28.58 11.32
C SER A 319 6.20 -28.28 10.33
N THR A 320 6.16 -28.85 9.12
CA THR A 320 7.12 -28.55 8.04
C THR A 320 7.01 -27.11 7.56
N ALA A 321 5.79 -26.61 7.32
CA ALA A 321 5.59 -25.21 6.95
C ALA A 321 6.11 -24.25 8.04
N LEU A 322 5.83 -24.56 9.31
CA LEU A 322 6.37 -23.80 10.44
C LEU A 322 7.91 -23.87 10.49
N HIS A 323 8.50 -25.06 10.30
CA HIS A 323 9.95 -25.25 10.27
C HIS A 323 10.62 -24.44 9.16
N LEU A 324 10.07 -24.47 7.94
CA LEU A 324 10.58 -23.68 6.83
C LEU A 324 10.49 -22.16 7.12
N ALA A 325 9.39 -21.71 7.74
CA ALA A 325 9.26 -20.31 8.15
C ALA A 325 10.30 -19.93 9.23
N VAL A 326 10.57 -20.82 10.19
CA VAL A 326 11.61 -20.66 11.23
C VAL A 326 13.00 -20.59 10.61
N LEU A 327 13.32 -21.47 9.64
CA LEU A 327 14.58 -21.44 8.90
C LEU A 327 14.74 -20.14 8.12
N ASN A 328 13.72 -19.72 7.38
CA ASN A 328 13.73 -18.47 6.62
C ASN A 328 13.82 -17.22 7.52
N ALA A 329 13.36 -17.33 8.77
CA ALA A 329 13.49 -16.30 9.80
C ALA A 329 14.85 -16.29 10.52
N GLY A 330 15.72 -17.27 10.26
CA GLY A 330 17.02 -17.39 10.93
C GLY A 330 16.93 -17.69 12.43
N LEU A 331 15.83 -18.33 12.87
CA LEU A 331 15.61 -18.69 14.27
C LEU A 331 16.28 -20.03 14.62
N GLU A 332 16.62 -20.22 15.89
CA GLU A 332 17.25 -21.44 16.38
C GLU A 332 16.24 -22.61 16.40
N VAL A 333 16.57 -23.69 15.68
CA VAL A 333 15.85 -24.97 15.77
C VAL A 333 16.38 -25.76 16.96
N VAL A 334 15.50 -26.07 17.92
CA VAL A 334 15.84 -26.80 19.16
C VAL A 334 15.60 -28.29 19.00
N GLU A 335 14.56 -28.68 18.27
CA GLU A 335 14.23 -30.07 17.99
C GLU A 335 13.61 -30.17 16.61
N ARG A 336 14.07 -31.14 15.82
CA ARG A 336 13.54 -31.48 14.50
C ARG A 336 13.82 -32.95 14.22
N HIS A 337 12.82 -33.64 13.69
CA HIS A 337 12.97 -34.99 13.14
C HIS A 337 12.66 -34.96 11.64
N ASN A 338 13.32 -35.80 10.86
CA ASN A 338 13.00 -36.02 9.44
C ASN A 338 12.07 -37.21 9.28
N HIS A 339 11.28 -37.23 8.21
CA HIS A 339 10.60 -38.43 7.76
C HIS A 339 11.64 -39.47 7.30
N SER A 340 11.29 -40.75 7.42
CA SER A 340 12.11 -41.86 6.91
C SER A 340 12.03 -42.02 5.38
N MET A 341 11.17 -41.24 4.71
CA MET A 341 11.06 -41.18 3.25
C MET A 341 10.88 -39.73 2.77
N PRO A 342 11.25 -39.40 1.53
CA PRO A 342 10.99 -38.09 0.96
C PRO A 342 9.49 -37.72 0.97
N VAL A 343 9.21 -36.45 1.21
CA VAL A 343 7.85 -35.89 1.17
C VAL A 343 7.70 -34.97 -0.03
N SER A 344 6.50 -34.91 -0.63
CA SER A 344 6.24 -34.12 -1.83
C SER A 344 6.15 -32.60 -1.61
N TYR A 345 6.04 -32.17 -0.36
CA TYR A 345 5.75 -30.78 0.03
C TYR A 345 6.96 -30.04 0.63
N ALA A 346 8.15 -30.66 0.64
CA ALA A 346 9.40 -30.01 1.05
C ALA A 346 10.60 -30.61 0.33
N GLU A 347 11.64 -29.80 0.14
CA GLU A 347 12.93 -30.29 -0.36
C GLU A 347 13.55 -31.31 0.60
N PRO A 348 14.34 -32.27 0.09
CA PRO A 348 15.05 -33.24 0.93
C PRO A 348 15.83 -32.57 2.06
N GLY A 349 15.60 -33.03 3.28
CA GLY A 349 16.29 -32.53 4.48
C GLY A 349 15.68 -31.26 5.11
N LYS A 350 14.62 -30.68 4.53
CA LYS A 350 13.95 -29.49 5.07
C LYS A 350 12.57 -29.76 5.71
N ASP A 351 12.12 -31.00 5.68
CA ASP A 351 10.87 -31.43 6.32
C ASP A 351 10.97 -31.42 7.86
N ALA A 352 9.84 -31.43 8.57
CA ALA A 352 9.83 -31.61 10.03
C ALA A 352 8.72 -32.59 10.43
N ALA A 353 9.09 -33.85 10.66
CA ALA A 353 8.19 -34.89 11.12
C ALA A 353 7.79 -34.68 12.58
N VAL A 354 6.52 -34.94 12.91
CA VAL A 354 5.99 -34.91 14.27
C VAL A 354 5.12 -36.13 14.53
N ALA A 355 5.19 -36.66 15.74
CA ALA A 355 4.39 -37.77 16.22
C ALA A 355 4.03 -37.51 17.68
N TRP A 356 2.74 -37.42 18.00
CA TRP A 356 2.32 -37.15 19.38
C TRP A 356 2.49 -38.39 20.28
N PRO A 357 3.05 -38.29 21.50
CA PRO A 357 3.74 -37.14 22.10
C PRO A 357 5.28 -37.15 21.90
N TYR A 358 5.82 -38.06 21.09
CA TYR A 358 7.25 -38.39 21.05
C TYR A 358 8.13 -37.51 20.16
N TRP A 359 7.77 -37.30 18.89
CA TRP A 359 8.55 -36.49 17.95
C TRP A 359 7.93 -35.10 17.85
N ASP A 360 8.69 -34.08 18.21
CA ASP A 360 8.24 -32.69 18.19
C ASP A 360 9.05 -31.84 17.22
N PHE A 361 8.46 -30.71 16.83
CA PHE A 361 9.20 -29.61 16.23
C PHE A 361 9.25 -28.46 17.24
N ARG A 362 10.46 -28.06 17.61
CA ARG A 362 10.70 -27.01 18.60
C ARG A 362 11.69 -26.00 18.07
N PHE A 363 11.42 -24.73 18.32
CA PHE A 363 12.32 -23.63 17.97
C PHE A 363 12.36 -22.62 19.11
N ARG A 364 13.48 -21.89 19.22
CA ARG A 364 13.63 -20.80 20.18
C ARG A 364 13.42 -19.48 19.47
N ASN A 365 12.67 -18.57 20.11
CA ASN A 365 12.60 -17.19 19.66
C ASN A 365 13.89 -16.44 20.02
N THR A 366 14.85 -16.44 19.09
CA THR A 366 16.13 -15.71 19.20
C THR A 366 16.07 -14.28 18.65
N ALA A 367 14.91 -13.79 18.21
CA ALA A 367 14.77 -12.47 17.57
C ALA A 367 14.87 -11.27 18.53
N GLY A 368 14.93 -11.50 19.84
CA GLY A 368 14.97 -10.45 20.87
C GLY A 368 13.68 -9.63 20.98
N LYS A 369 12.64 -9.98 20.22
CA LYS A 369 11.31 -9.34 20.17
C LYS A 369 10.22 -10.39 20.37
N LEU A 370 9.02 -9.96 20.75
CA LEU A 370 7.87 -10.87 20.82
C LEU A 370 7.55 -11.38 19.41
N LEU A 371 7.39 -12.68 19.26
CA LEU A 371 7.07 -13.34 17.99
C LEU A 371 5.62 -13.82 17.98
N VAL A 372 4.90 -13.61 16.88
CA VAL A 372 3.53 -14.11 16.65
C VAL A 372 3.53 -15.02 15.43
N ILE A 373 3.02 -16.24 15.61
CA ILE A 373 2.80 -17.18 14.52
C ILE A 373 1.46 -16.83 13.88
N LYS A 374 1.45 -16.59 12.57
CA LYS A 374 0.21 -16.46 11.79
C LYS A 374 0.16 -17.55 10.73
N THR A 375 -1.00 -18.15 10.58
CA THR A 375 -1.21 -19.19 9.57
C THR A 375 -2.37 -18.82 8.67
N ARG A 376 -2.26 -19.20 7.40
CA ARG A 376 -3.36 -19.18 6.44
C ARG A 376 -3.34 -20.51 5.71
N SER A 377 -4.50 -21.14 5.61
CA SER A 377 -4.67 -22.31 4.78
C SER A 377 -5.83 -22.07 3.84
N ASP A 378 -5.61 -22.33 2.58
CA ASP A 378 -6.69 -22.69 1.66
C ASP A 378 -6.55 -24.20 1.34
N TYR A 379 -7.45 -24.70 0.50
CA TYR A 379 -7.49 -26.10 0.09
C TYR A 379 -6.38 -26.49 -0.89
N GLU A 380 -5.46 -25.58 -1.23
CA GLU A 380 -4.32 -25.84 -2.12
C GLU A 380 -2.97 -25.57 -1.45
N ARG A 381 -2.93 -24.64 -0.50
CA ARG A 381 -1.71 -24.12 0.11
C ARG A 381 -1.87 -23.88 1.59
N LEU A 382 -0.79 -24.19 2.31
CA LEU A 382 -0.63 -23.84 3.71
C LEU A 382 0.54 -22.87 3.86
N ARG A 383 0.24 -21.68 4.38
CA ARG A 383 1.19 -20.60 4.63
C ARG A 383 1.36 -20.37 6.12
N VAL A 384 2.61 -20.25 6.55
CA VAL A 384 2.99 -19.86 7.91
C VAL A 384 3.88 -18.63 7.84
N GLU A 385 3.58 -17.65 8.69
CA GLU A 385 4.30 -16.38 8.81
C GLU A 385 4.70 -16.15 10.26
N LEU A 386 5.91 -15.65 10.45
CA LEU A 386 6.47 -15.31 11.76
C LEU A 386 6.65 -13.79 11.84
N TRP A 387 5.85 -13.14 12.67
CA TRP A 387 5.83 -11.69 12.82
C TRP A 387 6.47 -11.28 14.14
N VAL A 388 7.38 -10.31 14.14
CA VAL A 388 7.93 -9.73 15.37
C VAL A 388 7.30 -8.36 15.66
N GLN A 389 7.08 -8.09 16.94
CA GLN A 389 6.58 -6.80 17.41
C GLN A 389 7.34 -6.34 18.66
N ARG A 390 7.54 -5.02 18.81
CA ARG A 390 7.99 -4.43 20.08
C ARG A 390 6.84 -4.47 21.09
N LYS A 391 7.18 -4.68 22.36
CA LYS A 391 6.21 -4.62 23.47
C LYS A 391 5.67 -3.21 23.66
#